data_AF-A0A7C4AFJ8-F1
#
_entry.id   AF-A0A7C4AFJ8-F1
#
_cell.length_a   1.000
_cell.length_b   1.000
_cell.length_c   1.000
_cell.angle_alpha   90.00
_cell.angle_beta   90.00
_cell.angle_gamma   90.00
#
_symmetry.space_group_name_H-M   'P 1'
#
loop_
_entity.id
_entity.type
_entity.pdbx_description
1 polymer ?
#
loop_
_entity_poly.entity_id
_entity_poly.type
_entity_poly.pdbx_seq_one_letter_code
_entity_poly.pdbx_strand_id
1 'polypeptide(L)'
;MNAAILAGVVPTGIYNGSKQYSGGVENFPRFLESWSARTLTYNGSMVVMFYSQIATALWQGTGSTIGIYNPPTRNWAFDLNLLDSSKLPPGTPAVRALVRAGWNTARAGEVGP
;
A
#
# COMPACT_ATOMS: atom_id res chain seq x y z
N MET A 1 -5.03 7.32 -14.38
CA MET A 1 -5.84 6.47 -13.50
C MET A 1 -5.99 7.16 -12.15
N ASN A 2 -7.19 7.15 -11.58
CA ASN A 2 -7.46 7.59 -10.21
C ASN A 2 -7.85 6.35 -9.40
N ALA A 3 -7.02 5.94 -8.44
CA ALA A 3 -7.27 4.71 -7.69
C ALA A 3 -6.47 4.69 -6.39
N ALA A 4 -7.05 4.16 -5.31
CA ALA A 4 -6.28 3.73 -4.14
C ALA A 4 -5.94 2.24 -4.30
N ILE A 5 -4.67 1.89 -4.12
CA ILE A 5 -4.15 0.54 -4.28
C ILE A 5 -3.61 0.05 -2.94
N LEU A 6 -4.11 -1.12 -2.53
CA LEU A 6 -3.61 -1.87 -1.39
C LEU A 6 -3.11 -3.22 -1.91
N ALA A 7 -1.84 -3.51 -1.67
CA ALA A 7 -1.23 -4.76 -2.15
C ALA A 7 -0.11 -5.24 -1.21
N GLY A 8 0.38 -6.45 -1.50
CA GLY A 8 1.60 -6.97 -0.90
C GLY A 8 2.78 -6.92 -1.87
N VAL A 9 3.99 -6.87 -1.32
CA VAL A 9 5.25 -6.85 -2.10
C VAL A 9 6.20 -7.94 -1.61
N VAL A 10 7.21 -8.27 -2.42
CA VAL A 10 8.33 -9.11 -1.98
C VAL A 10 9.31 -8.23 -1.21
N PRO A 11 9.66 -8.52 0.05
CA PRO A 11 10.46 -7.57 0.84
C PRO A 11 11.88 -7.42 0.31
N THR A 12 12.42 -6.20 0.36
CA THR A 12 13.86 -5.95 0.24
C THR A 12 14.57 -6.66 1.39
N GLY A 13 15.64 -7.40 1.09
CA GLY A 13 16.31 -8.21 2.10
C GLY A 13 17.53 -8.96 1.57
N ILE A 14 18.12 -9.82 2.40
CA ILE A 14 19.20 -10.73 1.99
C ILE A 14 18.58 -12.05 1.56
N TYR A 15 18.87 -12.47 0.33
CA TYR A 15 18.46 -13.76 -0.22
C TYR A 15 19.71 -14.43 -0.77
N ASN A 16 19.99 -15.67 -0.32
CA ASN A 16 21.20 -16.42 -0.70
C ASN A 16 22.50 -15.60 -0.55
N GLY A 17 22.64 -14.89 0.58
CA GLY A 17 23.81 -14.06 0.88
C GLY A 17 23.91 -12.75 0.10
N SER A 18 22.97 -12.45 -0.79
CA SER A 18 22.98 -11.25 -1.63
C SER A 18 21.83 -10.30 -1.29
N LYS A 19 22.10 -8.98 -1.28
CA LYS A 19 21.07 -7.97 -1.09
C LYS A 19 20.17 -7.90 -2.32
N GLN A 20 18.86 -8.02 -2.10
CA GLN A 20 17.83 -7.92 -3.13
C GLN A 20 16.89 -6.76 -2.80
N TYR A 21 16.57 -5.97 -3.82
CA TYR A 21 15.68 -4.83 -3.71
C TYR A 21 14.31 -5.16 -4.32
N SER A 22 13.22 -4.78 -3.65
CA SER A 22 11.85 -5.04 -4.10
C SER A 22 11.44 -4.24 -5.35
N GLY A 23 12.21 -3.23 -5.73
CA GLY A 23 11.84 -2.26 -6.76
C GLY A 23 10.99 -1.09 -6.27
N GLY A 24 10.89 -0.89 -4.94
CA GLY A 24 10.32 0.32 -4.33
C GLY A 24 8.93 0.72 -4.83
N VAL A 25 8.67 2.02 -4.81
CA VAL A 25 7.42 2.59 -5.32
C VAL A 25 7.35 2.37 -6.83
N GLU A 26 8.47 2.50 -7.54
CA GLU A 26 8.60 2.39 -8.99
C GLU A 26 8.12 1.04 -9.58
N ASN A 27 8.17 -0.03 -8.78
CA ASN A 27 7.69 -1.38 -9.11
C ASN A 27 6.47 -1.81 -8.26
N PHE A 28 5.87 -0.92 -7.47
CA PHE A 28 4.68 -1.26 -6.69
C PHE A 28 3.52 -1.67 -7.61
N PRO A 29 3.17 -0.91 -8.67
CA PRO A 29 2.49 -1.48 -9.82
C PRO A 29 3.50 -2.33 -10.61
N ARG A 30 3.33 -3.66 -10.60
CA ARG A 30 4.19 -4.57 -11.36
C ARG A 30 3.72 -4.63 -12.82
N PHE A 31 4.42 -3.90 -13.68
CA PHE A 31 4.18 -3.90 -15.12
C PHE A 31 4.65 -5.21 -15.75
N LEU A 32 3.93 -5.68 -16.77
CA LEU A 32 4.22 -6.93 -17.48
C LEU A 32 4.43 -6.72 -18.99
N GLU A 33 4.36 -5.48 -19.45
CA GLU A 33 4.55 -5.12 -20.86
C GLU A 33 5.67 -4.10 -21.01
N SER A 34 6.25 -4.04 -22.21
CA SER A 34 7.28 -3.06 -22.55
C SER A 34 6.65 -1.78 -23.07
N TRP A 35 6.85 -0.69 -22.33
CA TRP A 35 6.36 0.63 -22.69
C TRP A 35 7.43 1.42 -23.46
N SER A 36 7.00 2.18 -24.47
CA SER A 36 7.84 3.09 -25.26
C SER A 36 7.06 4.37 -25.59
N ALA A 37 7.64 5.54 -25.28
CA ALA A 37 7.03 6.85 -25.52
C ALA A 37 5.59 7.00 -24.98
N ARG A 38 5.29 6.35 -23.86
CA ARG A 38 3.99 6.36 -23.20
C ARG A 38 4.15 6.70 -21.71
N THR A 39 3.15 7.38 -21.18
CA THR A 39 3.11 7.80 -19.78
C THR A 39 1.94 7.11 -19.08
N LEU A 40 2.22 6.53 -17.92
CA LEU A 40 1.17 6.16 -16.97
C LEU A 40 1.02 7.27 -15.94
N THR A 41 -0.08 8.00 -16.05
CA THR A 41 -0.47 8.99 -15.04
C THR A 41 -1.34 8.32 -13.98
N TYR A 42 -0.92 8.39 -12.73
CA TYR A 42 -1.60 7.81 -11.57
C TYR A 42 -1.79 8.89 -10.49
N ASN A 43 -3.00 9.00 -9.97
CA ASN A 43 -3.33 9.84 -8.83
C ASN A 43 -4.08 9.00 -7.78
N GLY A 44 -3.59 8.94 -6.54
CA GLY A 44 -4.19 8.12 -5.50
C GLY A 44 -3.23 7.75 -4.38
N SER A 45 -3.48 6.64 -3.67
CA SER A 45 -2.61 6.15 -2.59
C SER A 45 -2.12 4.73 -2.84
N MET A 46 -0.85 4.47 -2.52
CA MET A 46 -0.24 3.14 -2.58
C MET A 46 0.06 2.68 -1.16
N VAL A 47 -0.52 1.56 -0.73
CA VAL A 47 -0.35 1.01 0.62
C VAL A 47 0.16 -0.43 0.52
N VAL A 48 1.30 -0.69 1.15
CA VAL A 48 1.86 -2.03 1.34
C VAL A 48 1.49 -2.52 2.73
N MET A 49 0.62 -3.53 2.84
CA MET A 49 0.20 -4.06 4.15
C MET A 49 0.78 -5.42 4.50
N PHE A 50 1.22 -6.20 3.51
CA PHE A 50 1.67 -7.58 3.73
C PHE A 50 2.71 -8.00 2.69
N TYR A 51 3.31 -9.17 2.89
CA TYR A 51 4.16 -9.78 1.88
C TYR A 51 3.34 -10.53 0.85
N SER A 52 3.67 -10.34 -0.43
CA SER A 52 2.98 -11.00 -1.55
C SER A 52 3.01 -12.53 -1.40
N GLN A 53 1.87 -13.19 -1.60
CA GLN A 53 1.75 -14.65 -1.57
C GLN A 53 1.65 -15.28 -2.97
N ILE A 54 1.48 -14.46 -4.01
CA ILE A 54 1.30 -14.93 -5.39
C ILE A 54 2.53 -14.56 -6.21
N ALA A 55 2.79 -13.26 -6.37
CA ALA A 55 4.00 -12.77 -7.02
C ALA A 55 5.15 -12.72 -6.00
N THR A 56 5.76 -13.88 -5.73
CA THR A 56 6.80 -14.07 -4.69
C THR A 56 8.23 -13.96 -5.23
N ALA A 57 8.41 -13.90 -6.56
CA ALA A 57 9.71 -13.78 -7.18
C ALA A 57 10.36 -12.40 -6.93
N LEU A 58 11.67 -12.44 -6.66
CA LEU A 58 12.52 -11.25 -6.51
C LEU A 58 12.41 -10.35 -7.74
N TRP A 59 12.48 -9.05 -7.51
CA TRP A 59 12.53 -8.10 -8.61
C TRP A 59 13.91 -8.14 -9.27
N GLN A 60 13.94 -8.41 -10.58
CA GLN A 60 15.18 -8.52 -11.34
C GLN A 60 15.61 -7.21 -12.01
N GLY A 61 14.82 -6.14 -11.86
CA GLY A 61 15.03 -4.88 -12.57
C GLY A 61 14.17 -4.78 -13.84
N THR A 62 14.56 -3.87 -14.74
CA THR A 62 13.80 -3.54 -15.97
C THR A 62 14.73 -3.39 -17.17
N GLY A 63 14.14 -3.27 -18.37
CA GLY A 63 14.87 -2.93 -19.60
C GLY A 63 15.28 -4.16 -20.40
N SER A 64 15.95 -3.92 -21.54
CA SER A 64 16.30 -4.97 -22.51
C SER A 64 17.22 -6.05 -21.95
N THR A 65 18.11 -5.71 -21.02
CA THR A 65 19.02 -6.67 -20.36
C THR A 65 18.26 -7.69 -19.50
N ILE A 66 17.18 -7.27 -18.84
CA ILE A 66 16.36 -8.15 -17.99
C ILE A 66 15.32 -8.90 -18.82
N GLY A 67 14.76 -8.26 -19.86
CA GLY A 67 13.86 -8.91 -20.82
C GLY A 67 12.46 -9.23 -20.28
N ILE A 68 12.06 -8.67 -19.13
CA ILE A 68 10.73 -8.88 -18.52
C ILE A 68 9.77 -7.74 -18.92
N TYR A 69 10.16 -6.50 -18.65
CA TYR A 69 9.36 -5.31 -18.97
C TYR A 69 10.26 -4.06 -19.08
N ASN A 70 9.74 -3.02 -19.72
CA ASN A 70 10.31 -1.68 -19.69
C ASN A 70 9.24 -0.68 -19.19
N PRO A 71 9.48 0.09 -18.12
CA PRO A 71 8.42 0.90 -17.52
C PRO A 71 8.03 2.09 -18.39
N PRO A 72 6.78 2.59 -18.27
CA PRO A 72 6.42 3.86 -18.86
C PRO A 72 7.09 5.03 -18.14
N THR A 73 6.97 6.22 -18.72
CA THR A 73 7.12 7.44 -17.93
C THR A 73 6.07 7.45 -16.82
N ARG A 74 6.49 7.62 -15.57
CA ARG A 74 5.61 7.59 -14.40
C ARG A 74 5.27 9.01 -14.00
N ASN A 75 4.00 9.39 -14.09
CA ASN A 75 3.49 10.65 -13.54
C ASN A 75 2.60 10.33 -12.35
N TRP A 76 3.18 10.29 -11.16
CA TRP A 76 2.52 9.83 -9.94
C TRP A 76 2.25 10.99 -9.00
N ALA A 77 1.00 11.08 -8.56
CA ALA A 77 0.54 12.05 -7.58
C ALA A 77 -0.24 11.35 -6.47
N PHE A 78 -0.24 11.96 -5.28
CA PHE A 78 -1.11 11.55 -4.20
C PHE A 78 -2.44 12.31 -4.29
N ASP A 79 -3.56 11.59 -4.15
CA ASP A 79 -4.88 12.22 -4.15
C ASP A 79 -5.19 12.80 -2.77
N LEU A 80 -5.19 14.14 -2.67
CA LEU A 80 -5.45 14.86 -1.43
C LEU A 80 -6.84 14.60 -0.84
N ASN A 81 -7.81 14.14 -1.63
CA ASN A 81 -9.11 13.73 -1.07
C ASN A 81 -8.98 12.56 -0.10
N LEU A 82 -7.93 11.74 -0.21
CA LEU A 82 -7.70 10.60 0.68
C LEU A 82 -7.22 11.02 2.08
N LEU A 83 -6.97 12.32 2.31
CA LEU A 83 -6.77 12.87 3.66
C LEU A 83 -8.10 13.08 4.40
N ASP A 84 -9.21 13.13 3.68
CA ASP A 84 -10.55 13.26 4.24
C ASP A 84 -11.18 11.89 4.45
N SER A 85 -11.40 11.52 5.71
CA SER A 85 -11.99 10.23 6.08
C SER A 85 -13.37 9.96 5.47
N SER A 86 -14.12 11.01 5.11
CA SER A 86 -15.44 10.88 4.47
C SER A 86 -15.35 10.56 2.97
N LYS A 87 -14.17 10.70 2.36
CA LYS A 87 -13.91 10.49 0.93
C LYS A 87 -13.08 9.24 0.65
N LEU A 88 -12.82 8.43 1.68
CA LEU A 88 -12.06 7.19 1.53
C LEU A 88 -12.85 6.15 0.71
N PRO A 89 -12.19 5.41 -0.21
CA PRO A 89 -12.82 4.32 -0.91
C PRO A 89 -13.38 3.25 0.06
N PRO A 90 -14.45 2.53 -0.33
CA PRO A 90 -14.95 1.41 0.45
C PRO A 90 -13.85 0.40 0.77
N GLY A 91 -13.84 -0.11 2.01
CA GLY A 91 -12.82 -1.09 2.45
C GLY A 91 -11.46 -0.51 2.80
N THR A 92 -11.32 0.82 2.88
CA THR A 92 -10.07 1.45 3.34
C THR A 92 -9.74 0.96 4.76
N PRO A 93 -8.53 0.42 5.00
CA PRO A 93 -8.13 -0.02 6.32
C PRO A 93 -8.20 1.14 7.31
N ALA A 94 -8.74 0.86 8.49
CA ALA A 94 -8.88 1.87 9.52
C ALA A 94 -8.38 1.32 10.84
N VAL A 95 -7.51 2.09 11.50
CA VAL A 95 -7.08 1.78 12.86
C VAL A 95 -8.27 2.01 13.80
N ARG A 96 -8.47 1.07 14.72
CA ARG A 96 -9.53 1.12 15.74
C ARG A 96 -8.89 0.85 17.09
N ALA A 97 -9.17 1.68 18.08
CA ALA A 97 -8.81 1.45 19.46
C ALA A 97 -10.03 0.90 20.21
N LEU A 98 -9.86 -0.22 20.91
CA LEU A 98 -10.87 -0.75 21.81
C LEU A 98 -10.65 -0.15 23.20
N VAL A 99 -11.62 0.61 23.70
CA VAL A 99 -11.64 1.06 25.10
C VAL A 99 -12.51 0.11 25.90
N ARG A 100 -11.93 -0.52 26.92
CA ARG A 100 -12.66 -1.34 27.89
C ARG A 100 -13.08 -0.44 29.06
N ALA A 101 -14.37 -0.33 29.31
CA ALA A 101 -14.92 0.32 30.48
C ALA A 101 -15.67 -0.71 31.36
N GLY A 102 -15.64 -0.49 32.68
CA GLY A 102 -16.42 -1.28 33.65
C GLY A 102 -17.74 -0.59 33.96
N TRP A 103 -18.81 -1.37 34.12
CA TRP A 103 -20.06 -0.87 34.65
C TRP A 103 -19.92 -0.72 36.16
N ASN A 104 -20.07 0.49 36.68
CA ASN A 104 -20.26 0.73 38.11
C ASN A 104 -21.76 0.80 38.39
N THR A 105 -22.28 -0.09 39.22
CA THR A 105 -23.62 0.06 39.78
C THR A 105 -23.58 1.13 40.87
N ALA A 106 -24.34 2.22 40.68
CA ALA A 106 -24.58 3.15 41.78
C ALA A 106 -25.29 2.42 42.92
N ARG A 107 -24.82 2.61 44.17
CA ARG A 107 -25.57 2.16 45.34
C ARG A 107 -26.84 3.00 45.45
N ALA A 108 -27.98 2.35 45.67
CA ALA A 108 -29.22 3.05 45.94
C ALA A 108 -29.08 3.86 47.24
N GLY A 109 -29.13 5.20 47.14
CA GLY A 109 -29.29 6.09 48.30
C GLY A 109 -28.29 7.23 48.47
N GLU A 110 -27.26 7.40 47.62
CA GLU A 110 -26.36 8.55 47.75
C GLU A 110 -26.92 9.78 47.02
N VAL A 111 -27.61 10.64 47.78
CA VAL A 111 -27.89 12.03 47.40
C VAL A 111 -26.64 12.84 47.77
N GLY A 112 -25.92 13.36 46.78
CA GLY A 112 -24.75 14.22 47.01
C GLY A 112 -25.15 15.58 47.62
N PRO A 113 -24.20 16.31 48.25
CA PRO A 113 -24.42 17.67 48.75
C PRO A 113 -24.72 18.67 47.63
#